data_AF-A0A537GRS9-F1
#
_entry.id   AF-A0A537GRS9-F1
#
_cell.length_a   1.000
_cell.length_b   1.000
_cell.length_c   1.000
_cell.angle_alpha   90.00
_cell.angle_beta   90.00
_cell.angle_gamma   90.00
#
_symmetry.space_group_name_H-M   'P 1'
#
loop_
_entity.id
_entity.type
_entity.pdbx_description
1 polymer ?
#
loop_
_entity_poly.entity_id
_entity_poly.type
_entity_poly.pdbx_seq_one_letter_code
_entity_poly.pdbx_strand_id
1 'polypeptide(L)'
;DDAEAFLNLLVEKYGEAPVHRSKIERWDVLRGFITGSGRVGFGVYVDVGILEPTKKDALYPLHRMRAQLADGVGKSSREIIYENGLVDYFPVDAIVTELDGEKITVELADRTRDQLQQWKRLVFDRVITVGVDRDYAEKVVKTGNLGLDVIKIETLSLLVQCLVCKFDTDAPGVIAKIGNRLRGVGLTAFRTPAKVLLA
;
A
#
# COMPACT_ATOMS: atom_id res chain seq x y z
N ASP A 1 23.03 8.48 25.10
CA ASP A 1 23.79 9.24 24.10
C ASP A 1 22.82 9.71 23.01
N ASP A 2 23.02 10.88 22.40
CA ASP A 2 22.02 11.47 21.47
C ASP A 2 21.80 10.61 20.22
N ALA A 3 22.85 9.93 19.76
CA ALA A 3 22.77 9.02 18.61
C ALA A 3 21.87 7.80 18.88
N GLU A 4 21.93 7.25 20.09
CA GLU A 4 21.11 6.10 20.48
C GLU A 4 19.64 6.49 20.64
N ALA A 5 19.38 7.66 21.22
CA ALA A 5 18.02 8.21 21.28
C ALA A 5 17.43 8.46 19.89
N PHE A 6 18.24 8.96 18.94
CA PHE A 6 17.83 9.15 17.56
C PHE A 6 17.55 7.83 16.83
N LEU A 7 18.39 6.81 17.02
CA LEU A 7 18.18 5.49 16.44
C LEU A 7 16.88 4.85 16.96
N ASN A 8 16.65 4.91 18.27
CA ASN A 8 15.42 4.39 18.87
C ASN A 8 14.17 5.08 18.33
N LEU A 9 14.25 6.41 18.11
CA LEU A 9 13.16 7.16 17.48
C LEU A 9 12.89 6.68 16.04
N LEU A 10 13.93 6.36 15.26
CA LEU A 10 13.76 5.82 13.91
C LEU A 10 13.11 4.43 13.93
N VAL A 11 13.56 3.55 14.84
CA VAL A 11 13.01 2.20 15.00
C VAL A 11 11.55 2.26 15.45
N GLU A 12 11.21 3.12 16.40
CA GLU A 12 9.82 3.33 16.83
C GLU A 12 8.94 3.81 15.68
N LYS A 13 9.42 4.81 14.92
CA LYS A 13 8.64 5.45 13.87
C LYS A 13 8.48 4.57 12.63
N TYR A 14 9.54 3.90 12.18
CA TYR A 14 9.56 3.21 10.90
C TYR A 14 9.63 1.68 11.03
N GLY A 15 10.03 1.17 12.19
CA GLY A 15 10.32 -0.25 12.42
C GLY A 15 11.74 -0.61 12.02
N GLU A 16 12.13 -1.83 12.37
CA GLU A 16 13.40 -2.43 11.95
C GLU A 16 13.10 -3.62 11.03
N ALA A 17 13.81 -3.72 9.91
CA ALA A 17 13.68 -4.87 9.02
C ALA A 17 14.30 -6.11 9.68
N PRO A 18 13.71 -7.30 9.54
CA PRO A 18 14.27 -8.52 10.12
C PRO A 18 15.66 -8.84 9.57
N VAL A 19 15.94 -8.49 8.30
CA VAL A 19 17.19 -8.73 7.54
C VAL A 19 17.51 -10.21 7.31
N HIS A 20 17.35 -11.05 8.33
CA HIS A 20 17.67 -12.46 8.31
C HIS A 20 16.39 -13.29 8.45
N ARG A 21 16.20 -14.30 7.59
CA ARG A 21 15.02 -15.19 7.63
C ARG A 21 14.80 -15.79 9.03
N SER A 22 15.87 -16.21 9.70
CA SER A 22 15.79 -16.89 11.01
C SER A 22 15.17 -16.05 12.13
N LYS A 23 15.01 -14.74 11.96
CA LYS A 23 14.36 -13.84 12.92
C LYS A 23 12.83 -13.75 12.74
N ILE A 24 12.27 -14.52 11.83
CA ILE A 24 10.84 -14.50 11.49
C ILE A 24 10.21 -15.84 11.87
N GLU A 25 9.15 -15.75 12.65
CA GLU A 25 8.31 -16.86 13.08
C GLU A 25 6.91 -16.78 12.45
N ARG A 26 6.18 -17.88 12.58
CA ARG A 26 4.78 -17.92 12.16
C ARG A 26 3.98 -16.99 13.08
N TRP A 27 3.06 -16.24 12.48
CA TRP A 27 2.21 -15.22 13.12
C TRP A 27 2.88 -13.89 13.43
N ASP A 28 4.16 -13.72 13.09
CA ASP A 28 4.78 -12.40 13.12
C ASP A 28 4.08 -11.45 12.15
N VAL A 29 3.90 -10.21 12.59
CA VAL A 29 3.41 -9.12 11.73
C VAL A 29 4.60 -8.33 11.23
N LEU A 30 4.83 -8.41 9.93
CA LEU A 30 5.93 -7.76 9.22
C LEU A 30 5.41 -6.53 8.48
N ARG A 31 6.14 -5.41 8.59
CA ARG A 31 5.94 -4.27 7.68
C ARG A 31 6.67 -4.55 6.38
N GLY A 32 6.00 -4.32 5.26
CA GLY A 32 6.58 -4.54 3.96
C GLY A 32 5.94 -3.71 2.86
N PHE A 33 6.37 -3.96 1.64
CA PHE A 33 5.92 -3.24 0.47
C PHE A 33 5.49 -4.22 -0.62
N ILE A 34 4.33 -3.97 -1.24
CA ILE A 34 3.90 -4.73 -2.41
C ILE A 34 4.99 -4.67 -3.49
N THR A 35 5.31 -5.80 -4.10
CA THR A 35 6.28 -5.90 -5.20
C THR A 35 5.81 -6.93 -6.22
N GLY A 36 6.16 -6.70 -7.49
CA GLY A 36 5.75 -7.58 -8.57
C GLY A 36 4.24 -7.58 -8.83
N SER A 37 3.56 -6.47 -8.54
CA SER A 37 2.12 -6.30 -8.74
C SER A 37 1.73 -6.63 -10.19
N GLY A 38 0.78 -7.55 -10.35
CA GLY A 38 0.28 -8.00 -11.65
C GLY A 38 1.29 -8.76 -12.53
N ARG A 39 2.48 -9.13 -12.02
CA ARG A 39 3.49 -9.90 -12.76
C ARG A 39 3.22 -11.41 -12.74
N VAL A 40 2.56 -11.91 -11.70
CA VAL A 40 2.22 -13.33 -11.54
C VAL A 40 0.72 -13.53 -11.31
N GLY A 41 0.20 -14.69 -11.75
CA GLY A 41 -1.22 -15.01 -11.65
C GLY A 41 -1.65 -15.61 -10.31
N PHE A 42 -0.72 -16.16 -9.53
CA PHE A 42 -1.02 -16.93 -8.32
C PHE A 42 -1.00 -16.12 -7.01
N GLY A 43 -0.76 -14.81 -7.07
CA GLY A 43 -0.68 -13.93 -5.90
C GLY A 43 0.05 -12.62 -6.21
N VAL A 44 0.58 -12.00 -5.16
CA VAL A 44 1.50 -10.86 -5.24
C VAL A 44 2.59 -11.02 -4.18
N TYR A 45 3.77 -10.46 -4.42
CA TYR A 45 4.85 -10.51 -3.45
C TYR A 45 4.83 -9.28 -2.54
N VAL A 46 5.38 -9.45 -1.34
CA VAL A 46 5.61 -8.40 -0.35
C VAL A 46 7.09 -8.45 0.01
N ASP A 47 7.83 -7.38 -0.28
CA ASP A 47 9.20 -7.21 0.22
C ASP A 47 9.10 -6.90 1.72
N VAL A 48 9.49 -7.87 2.55
CA VAL A 48 9.47 -7.81 4.01
C VAL A 48 10.87 -7.57 4.61
N GLY A 49 11.83 -7.14 3.77
CA GLY A 49 13.16 -6.74 4.22
C GLY A 49 14.09 -7.91 4.59
N ILE A 50 13.91 -9.08 3.99
CA ILE A 50 14.84 -10.21 4.15
C ILE A 50 15.91 -10.14 3.08
N LEU A 51 17.17 -10.08 3.53
CA LEU A 51 18.36 -10.00 2.68
C LEU A 51 19.22 -11.28 2.80
N GLU A 52 19.17 -11.95 3.95
CA GLU A 52 20.01 -13.11 4.27
C GLU A 52 19.17 -14.36 4.66
N PRO A 53 19.60 -15.57 4.29
CA PRO A 53 20.84 -15.88 3.54
C PRO A 53 20.76 -15.51 2.05
N THR A 54 19.55 -15.31 1.53
CA THR A 54 19.31 -14.75 0.20
C THR A 54 18.13 -13.79 0.26
N LYS A 55 18.12 -12.78 -0.61
CA LYS A 55 16.98 -11.87 -0.70
C LYS A 55 15.71 -12.66 -1.02
N LYS A 56 14.66 -12.49 -0.19
CA LYS A 56 13.37 -13.16 -0.36
C LYS A 56 12.22 -12.21 -0.05
N ASP A 57 11.23 -12.25 -0.94
CA ASP A 57 9.94 -11.60 -0.74
C ASP A 57 8.92 -12.65 -0.28
N ALA A 58 7.97 -12.24 0.56
CA ALA A 58 6.89 -13.10 1.01
C ALA A 58 5.76 -13.15 -0.03
N LEU A 59 5.16 -14.32 -0.25
CA LEU A 59 4.03 -14.48 -1.14
C LEU A 59 2.72 -14.19 -0.40
N TYR A 60 1.94 -13.26 -0.90
CA TYR A 60 0.52 -13.09 -0.57
C TYR A 60 -0.33 -13.80 -1.66
N PRO A 61 -0.81 -15.03 -1.40
CA PRO A 61 -1.35 -15.89 -2.44
C PRO A 61 -2.79 -15.50 -2.83
N LEU A 62 -3.15 -15.79 -4.08
CA LEU A 62 -4.42 -15.38 -4.69
C LEU A 62 -5.65 -15.84 -3.89
N HIS A 63 -5.64 -17.06 -3.34
CA HIS A 63 -6.78 -17.55 -2.57
C HIS A 63 -7.03 -16.72 -1.31
N ARG A 64 -5.97 -16.18 -0.68
CA ARG A 64 -6.09 -15.26 0.45
C ARG A 64 -6.48 -13.85 0.01
N MET A 65 -5.92 -13.37 -1.09
CA MET A 65 -6.35 -12.12 -1.72
C MET A 65 -7.86 -12.11 -1.98
N ARG A 66 -8.40 -13.20 -2.54
CA ARG A 66 -9.84 -13.33 -2.78
C ARG A 66 -10.64 -13.28 -1.49
N ALA A 67 -10.22 -14.04 -0.48
CA ALA A 67 -10.88 -14.07 0.82
C ALA A 67 -10.87 -12.69 1.53
N GLN A 68 -9.74 -11.99 1.53
CA GLN A 68 -9.57 -10.74 2.29
C GLN A 68 -10.03 -9.48 1.55
N LEU A 69 -9.93 -9.46 0.22
CA LEU A 69 -10.10 -8.24 -0.59
C LEU A 69 -11.15 -8.35 -1.70
N ALA A 70 -11.74 -9.53 -1.94
CA ALA A 70 -12.75 -9.72 -2.97
C ALA A 70 -13.95 -10.55 -2.48
N ASP A 71 -14.17 -10.63 -1.17
CA ASP A 71 -15.31 -11.34 -0.56
C ASP A 71 -15.43 -12.81 -1.05
N GLY A 72 -14.30 -13.45 -1.35
CA GLY A 72 -14.22 -14.82 -1.87
C GLY A 72 -14.55 -14.97 -3.36
N VAL A 73 -14.89 -13.89 -4.07
CA VAL A 73 -15.21 -13.92 -5.51
C VAL A 73 -13.99 -14.34 -6.33
N GLY A 74 -14.23 -15.08 -7.42
CA GLY A 74 -13.21 -15.65 -8.32
C GLY A 74 -12.41 -14.66 -9.17
N LYS A 75 -12.03 -13.49 -8.64
CA LYS A 75 -11.23 -12.47 -9.35
C LYS A 75 -9.77 -12.91 -9.52
N SER A 76 -9.10 -12.44 -10.56
CA SER A 76 -7.66 -12.63 -10.75
C SER A 76 -6.84 -11.75 -9.81
N SER A 77 -5.55 -12.07 -9.61
CA SER A 77 -4.63 -11.24 -8.79
C SER A 77 -4.59 -9.79 -9.28
N ARG A 78 -4.58 -9.60 -10.61
CA ARG A 78 -4.52 -8.27 -11.24
C ARG A 78 -5.78 -7.44 -10.99
N GLU A 79 -6.96 -8.05 -11.09
CA GLU A 79 -8.22 -7.36 -10.79
C GLU A 79 -8.28 -6.94 -9.33
N ILE A 80 -7.89 -7.83 -8.40
CA ILE A 80 -7.89 -7.52 -6.96
C ILE A 80 -6.92 -6.38 -6.65
N ILE A 81 -5.71 -6.41 -7.22
CA ILE A 81 -4.71 -5.34 -7.05
C ILE A 81 -5.28 -4.00 -7.53
N TYR A 82 -5.83 -3.98 -8.75
CA TYR A 82 -6.38 -2.78 -9.37
C TYR A 82 -7.54 -2.18 -8.57
N GLU A 83 -8.55 -2.99 -8.22
CA GLU A 83 -9.74 -2.53 -7.50
C GLU A 83 -9.46 -2.06 -6.08
N ASN A 84 -8.37 -2.53 -5.46
CA ASN A 84 -7.97 -2.13 -4.11
C ASN A 84 -6.90 -1.02 -4.13
N GLY A 85 -6.54 -0.48 -5.30
CA GLY A 85 -5.53 0.58 -5.43
C GLY A 85 -4.13 0.14 -4.99
N LEU A 86 -3.87 -1.17 -5.00
CA LEU A 86 -2.57 -1.73 -4.66
C LEU A 86 -1.63 -1.58 -5.87
N VAL A 87 -0.38 -1.22 -5.60
CA VAL A 87 0.65 -0.99 -6.62
C VAL A 87 2.01 -1.35 -6.02
N ASP A 88 3.03 -1.56 -6.85
CA ASP A 88 4.41 -1.68 -6.39
C ASP A 88 4.74 -0.53 -5.42
N TYR A 89 5.40 -0.85 -4.31
CA TYR A 89 5.73 0.01 -3.18
C TYR A 89 4.56 0.47 -2.30
N PHE A 90 3.34 -0.04 -2.48
CA PHE A 90 2.27 0.20 -1.51
C PHE A 90 2.64 -0.45 -0.15
N PRO A 91 2.68 0.30 0.98
CA PRO A 91 3.06 -0.25 2.27
C PRO A 91 1.94 -1.12 2.85
N VAL A 92 2.30 -2.27 3.39
CA VAL A 92 1.37 -3.23 4.02
C VAL A 92 1.96 -3.78 5.31
N ASP A 93 1.09 -4.00 6.29
CA ASP A 93 1.35 -4.89 7.41
C ASP A 93 0.87 -6.29 7.00
N ALA A 94 1.76 -7.27 7.04
CA ALA A 94 1.52 -8.63 6.58
C ALA A 94 1.80 -9.62 7.72
N ILE A 95 0.87 -10.54 7.98
CA ILE A 95 1.06 -11.60 8.97
C ILE A 95 1.62 -12.85 8.29
N VAL A 96 2.67 -13.43 8.87
CA VAL A 96 3.27 -14.68 8.39
C VAL A 96 2.35 -15.85 8.73
N THR A 97 1.90 -16.58 7.71
CA THR A 97 0.96 -17.69 7.90
C THR A 97 1.62 -19.05 7.72
N GLU A 98 2.62 -19.14 6.85
CA GLU A 98 3.37 -20.37 6.59
C GLU A 98 4.84 -20.08 6.31
N LEU A 99 5.68 -21.02 6.73
CA LEU A 99 7.13 -20.99 6.62
C LEU A 99 7.60 -22.37 6.15
N ASP A 100 8.01 -22.47 4.88
CA ASP A 100 8.49 -23.72 4.25
C ASP A 100 9.92 -23.50 3.73
N GLY A 101 10.90 -23.79 4.59
CA GLY A 101 12.30 -23.41 4.36
C GLY A 101 12.42 -21.89 4.15
N GLU A 102 12.91 -21.51 2.96
CA GLU A 102 13.06 -20.12 2.52
C GLU A 102 11.78 -19.50 1.95
N LYS A 103 10.72 -20.29 1.73
CA LYS A 103 9.42 -19.77 1.26
C LYS A 103 8.65 -19.21 2.44
N ILE A 104 8.08 -18.03 2.23
CA ILE A 104 7.32 -17.30 3.22
C ILE A 104 5.98 -16.98 2.60
N THR A 105 4.92 -17.42 3.26
CA THR A 105 3.55 -17.09 2.86
C THR A 105 2.98 -16.13 3.90
N VAL A 106 2.33 -15.08 3.42
CA VAL A 106 1.72 -14.05 4.26
C VAL A 106 0.27 -13.80 3.85
N GLU A 107 -0.47 -13.19 4.77
CA GLU A 107 -1.76 -12.57 4.53
C GLU A 107 -1.71 -11.12 4.99
N LEU A 108 -2.66 -10.28 4.57
CA LEU A 108 -2.74 -8.93 5.14
C LEU A 108 -3.10 -9.03 6.62
N ALA A 109 -2.35 -8.33 7.45
CA ALA A 109 -2.69 -8.15 8.86
C ALA A 109 -3.93 -7.26 8.98
N ASP A 110 -4.55 -7.32 10.16
CA ASP A 110 -5.82 -6.63 10.45
C ASP A 110 -5.75 -5.13 10.11
N ARG A 111 -4.68 -4.45 10.50
CA ARG A 111 -4.50 -3.02 10.26
C ARG A 111 -4.63 -2.63 8.79
N THR A 112 -3.89 -3.28 7.89
CA THR A 112 -3.95 -2.99 6.44
C THR A 112 -5.27 -3.46 5.84
N ARG A 113 -5.75 -4.66 6.21
CA ARG A 113 -7.02 -5.17 5.70
C ARG A 113 -8.18 -4.24 6.05
N ASP A 114 -8.29 -3.83 7.30
CA ASP A 114 -9.39 -3.01 7.81
C ASP A 114 -9.33 -1.60 7.21
N GLN A 115 -8.13 -1.05 6.99
CA GLN A 115 -7.95 0.21 6.25
C GLN A 115 -8.52 0.12 4.83
N LEU A 116 -8.16 -0.92 4.06
CA LEU A 116 -8.66 -1.10 2.69
C LEU A 116 -10.17 -1.34 2.66
N GLN A 117 -10.71 -2.09 3.63
CA GLN A 117 -12.15 -2.30 3.76
C GLN A 117 -12.89 -1.01 4.12
N GLN A 118 -12.31 -0.18 4.98
CA GLN A 118 -12.85 1.15 5.29
C GLN A 118 -12.86 2.04 4.04
N TRP A 119 -11.78 2.04 3.25
CA TRP A 119 -11.71 2.83 2.02
C TRP A 119 -12.84 2.49 1.04
N LYS A 120 -13.21 1.21 0.91
CA LYS A 120 -14.32 0.76 0.06
C LYS A 120 -15.71 1.21 0.56
N ARG A 121 -15.87 1.42 1.86
CA ARG A 121 -17.14 1.83 2.48
C ARG A 121 -17.35 3.35 2.42
N LEU A 122 -16.27 4.11 2.30
CA LEU A 122 -16.32 5.57 2.21
C LEU A 122 -16.51 6.02 0.76
N VAL A 123 -17.25 7.11 0.56
CA VAL A 123 -17.59 7.68 -0.77
C VAL A 123 -16.51 8.62 -1.34
N PHE A 124 -15.27 8.43 -0.90
CA PHE A 124 -14.13 9.23 -1.32
C PHE A 124 -13.21 8.41 -2.21
N ASP A 125 -12.96 8.92 -3.41
CA ASP A 125 -11.88 8.40 -4.26
C ASP A 125 -10.52 8.76 -3.65
N ARG A 126 -9.48 8.02 -4.03
CA ARG A 126 -8.11 8.26 -3.54
C ARG A 126 -7.10 8.19 -4.67
N VAL A 127 -6.06 9.01 -4.59
CA VAL A 127 -4.87 8.93 -5.44
C VAL A 127 -3.68 8.49 -4.59
N ILE A 128 -3.17 7.31 -4.87
CA ILE A 128 -1.93 6.80 -4.27
C ILE A 128 -0.77 7.32 -5.10
N THR A 129 0.15 8.04 -4.44
CA THR A 129 1.36 8.59 -5.05
C THR A 129 2.59 7.87 -4.49
N VAL A 130 3.37 7.23 -5.36
CA VAL A 130 4.58 6.47 -5.01
C VAL A 130 5.83 7.20 -5.47
N GLY A 131 6.80 7.37 -4.57
CA GLY A 131 8.03 8.12 -4.81
C GLY A 131 7.95 9.59 -4.41
N VAL A 132 6.99 9.95 -3.56
CA VAL A 132 6.70 11.34 -3.17
C VAL A 132 6.60 11.43 -1.66
N ASP A 133 7.38 12.32 -1.06
CA ASP A 133 7.22 12.68 0.34
C ASP A 133 6.00 13.58 0.57
N ARG A 134 5.66 13.78 1.84
CA ARG A 134 4.48 14.54 2.23
C ARG A 134 4.53 16.00 1.76
N ASP A 135 5.66 16.68 1.97
CA ASP A 135 5.81 18.10 1.66
C ASP A 135 5.67 18.35 0.15
N TYR A 136 6.23 17.45 -0.65
CA TYR A 136 6.12 17.50 -2.09
C TYR A 136 4.68 17.20 -2.55
N ALA A 137 3.97 16.25 -1.94
CA ALA A 137 2.54 16.03 -2.21
C ALA A 137 1.70 17.28 -1.90
N GLU A 138 1.92 17.91 -0.75
CA GLU A 138 1.24 19.16 -0.35
C GLU A 138 1.51 20.29 -1.35
N LYS A 139 2.77 20.45 -1.77
CA LYS A 139 3.18 21.41 -2.81
C LYS A 139 2.47 21.14 -4.13
N VAL A 140 2.34 19.89 -4.55
CA VAL A 140 1.68 19.51 -5.80
C VAL A 140 0.18 19.79 -5.75
N VAL A 141 -0.48 19.47 -4.64
CA VAL A 141 -1.91 19.81 -4.44
C VAL A 141 -2.12 21.33 -4.49
N LYS A 142 -1.26 22.10 -3.81
CA LYS A 142 -1.34 23.56 -3.81
C LYS A 142 -1.11 24.16 -5.20
N THR A 143 -0.02 23.78 -5.87
CA THR A 143 0.33 24.31 -7.21
C THR A 143 -0.57 23.76 -8.33
N GLY A 144 -1.26 22.65 -8.10
CA GLY A 144 -2.31 22.11 -8.96
C GLY A 144 -3.67 22.76 -8.78
N ASN A 145 -3.82 23.72 -7.86
CA ASN A 145 -5.08 24.32 -7.46
C ASN A 145 -6.15 23.29 -7.05
N LEU A 146 -5.71 22.26 -6.33
CA LEU A 146 -6.54 21.12 -5.89
C LEU A 146 -6.96 21.22 -4.41
N GLY A 147 -6.77 22.37 -3.76
CA GLY A 147 -7.08 22.52 -2.33
C GLY A 147 -8.56 22.31 -1.99
N LEU A 148 -9.46 22.51 -2.97
CA LEU A 148 -10.88 22.17 -2.83
C LEU A 148 -11.21 20.73 -3.28
N ASP A 149 -10.33 20.10 -4.06
CA ASP A 149 -10.53 18.76 -4.63
C ASP A 149 -9.99 17.65 -3.71
N VAL A 150 -8.93 17.94 -2.95
CA VAL A 150 -8.25 17.03 -2.02
C VAL A 150 -8.51 17.48 -0.59
N ILE A 151 -9.27 16.69 0.17
CA ILE A 151 -9.68 17.04 1.53
C ILE A 151 -8.64 16.67 2.59
N LYS A 152 -7.77 15.70 2.26
CA LYS A 152 -6.75 15.19 3.19
C LYS A 152 -5.61 14.53 2.42
N ILE A 153 -4.40 14.66 2.95
CA ILE A 153 -3.24 13.86 2.54
C ILE A 153 -2.89 12.91 3.69
N GLU A 154 -3.09 11.62 3.45
CA GLU A 154 -2.72 10.55 4.37
C GLU A 154 -1.34 10.02 4.01
N THR A 155 -0.43 9.99 4.99
CA THR A 155 0.92 9.45 4.80
C THR A 155 0.89 7.95 5.06
N LEU A 156 1.11 7.16 4.00
CA LEU A 156 1.16 5.69 4.09
C LEU A 156 2.57 5.20 4.41
N SER A 157 3.59 5.87 3.84
CA SER A 157 5.01 5.63 4.06
C SER A 157 5.77 6.94 3.81
N LEU A 158 7.07 6.98 4.12
CA LEU A 158 7.94 8.13 3.85
C LEU A 158 7.79 8.67 2.43
N LEU A 159 7.69 7.79 1.44
CA LEU A 159 7.59 8.14 0.02
C LEU A 159 6.28 7.68 -0.63
N VAL A 160 5.25 7.38 0.18
CA VAL A 160 3.94 6.96 -0.32
C VAL A 160 2.86 7.76 0.37
N GLN A 161 2.16 8.59 -0.41
CA GLN A 161 1.06 9.41 0.08
C GLN A 161 -0.25 8.99 -0.57
N CYS A 162 -1.35 9.23 0.14
CA CYS A 162 -2.71 9.02 -0.34
C CYS A 162 -3.46 10.34 -0.29
N LEU A 163 -3.76 10.90 -1.47
CA LEU A 163 -4.59 12.08 -1.61
C LEU A 163 -6.06 11.64 -1.58
N VAL A 164 -6.78 12.02 -0.53
CA VAL A 164 -8.21 11.72 -0.40
C VAL A 164 -9.01 12.79 -1.12
N CYS A 165 -9.76 12.40 -2.15
CA CYS A 165 -10.60 13.30 -2.93
C CYS A 165 -11.90 13.63 -2.19
N LYS A 166 -12.47 14.82 -2.42
CA LYS A 166 -13.84 15.12 -1.98
C LYS A 166 -14.88 14.28 -2.76
N PHE A 167 -16.12 14.30 -2.29
CA PHE A 167 -17.18 13.42 -2.77
C PHE A 167 -17.53 13.61 -4.26
N ASP A 168 -17.44 14.80 -4.83
CA ASP A 168 -17.72 15.10 -6.25
C ASP A 168 -16.46 15.14 -7.12
N THR A 169 -15.30 14.78 -6.55
CA THR A 169 -14.03 14.71 -7.27
C THR A 169 -13.62 13.25 -7.48
N ASP A 170 -13.29 12.90 -8.72
CA ASP A 170 -12.81 11.57 -9.07
C ASP A 170 -11.27 11.53 -9.12
N ALA A 171 -10.70 10.43 -8.63
CA ALA A 171 -9.25 10.23 -8.61
C ALA A 171 -8.58 10.39 -9.99
N PRO A 172 -9.12 9.84 -11.11
CA PRO A 172 -8.57 10.08 -12.44
C PRO A 172 -8.50 11.56 -12.84
N GLY A 173 -9.48 12.38 -12.42
CA GLY A 173 -9.49 13.82 -12.69
C GLY A 173 -8.38 14.56 -11.93
N VAL A 174 -8.13 14.16 -10.68
CA VAL A 174 -6.99 14.65 -9.90
C VAL A 174 -5.67 14.25 -10.55
N ILE A 175 -5.51 12.99 -10.96
CA ILE A 175 -4.31 12.49 -11.65
C ILE A 175 -4.06 13.28 -12.94
N ALA A 176 -5.09 13.53 -13.75
CA ALA A 176 -4.95 14.31 -14.99
C ALA A 176 -4.41 15.73 -14.73
N LYS A 177 -4.82 16.36 -13.63
CA LYS A 177 -4.36 17.71 -13.25
C LYS A 177 -2.91 17.72 -12.75
N ILE A 178 -2.43 16.69 -12.05
CA ILE A 178 -1.08 16.67 -11.43
C ILE A 178 -0.05 15.85 -12.18
N GLY A 179 -0.45 14.93 -13.05
CA GLY A 179 0.45 13.95 -13.68
C GLY A 179 1.60 14.60 -14.46
N ASN A 180 1.34 15.71 -15.14
CA ASN A 180 2.39 16.45 -15.87
C ASN A 180 3.47 17.05 -14.96
N ARG A 181 3.15 17.32 -13.70
CA ARG A 181 4.09 17.84 -12.68
C ARG A 181 4.86 16.73 -11.97
N LEU A 182 4.33 15.52 -12.02
CA LEU A 182 4.81 14.33 -11.32
C LEU A 182 5.37 13.30 -12.31
N ARG A 183 6.24 13.74 -13.23
CA ARG A 183 6.88 12.84 -14.19
C ARG A 183 7.77 11.83 -13.46
N GLY A 184 7.58 10.55 -13.74
CA GLY A 184 8.32 9.45 -13.10
C GLY A 184 7.79 9.02 -11.73
N VAL A 185 6.73 9.65 -11.22
CA VAL A 185 6.05 9.25 -9.99
C VAL A 185 4.91 8.29 -10.32
N GLY A 186 4.78 7.22 -9.54
CA GLY A 186 3.67 6.29 -9.68
C GLY A 186 2.38 6.91 -9.16
N LEU A 187 1.39 7.10 -10.03
CA LEU A 187 0.06 7.61 -9.68
C LEU A 187 -0.99 6.54 -9.93
N THR A 188 -1.64 6.07 -8.86
CA THR A 188 -2.68 5.03 -8.94
C THR A 188 -3.99 5.58 -8.40
N ALA A 189 -5.07 5.41 -9.16
CA ALA A 189 -6.41 5.74 -8.72
C ALA A 189 -7.01 4.56 -7.95
N PHE A 190 -7.51 4.82 -6.75
CA PHE A 190 -8.48 3.97 -6.08
C PHE A 190 -9.85 4.62 -6.21
N ARG A 191 -10.77 3.93 -6.90
CA ARG A 191 -12.16 4.36 -7.07
C ARG A 191 -13.03 3.54 -6.13
N THR A 192 -13.73 4.20 -5.23
CA THR A 192 -14.51 3.49 -4.21
C THR A 192 -15.81 2.93 -4.81
N PRO A 193 -16.17 1.66 -4.52
CA PRO A 193 -17.45 1.11 -4.95
C PRO A 193 -18.64 1.81 -4.28
N ALA A 194 -18.49 2.36 -3.06
CA ALA A 194 -19.56 3.07 -2.36
C ALA A 194 -20.08 4.29 -3.13
N LYS A 195 -19.23 4.94 -3.93
CA LYS A 195 -19.60 6.10 -4.75
C LYS A 195 -20.45 5.69 -5.95
N VAL A 196 -20.16 4.52 -6.54
CA VAL A 196 -20.93 3.97 -7.66
C VAL A 196 -22.36 3.62 -7.25
N LEU A 197 -22.58 3.23 -6.00
CA LEU A 197 -23.92 2.93 -5.46
C LEU A 197 -24.80 4.17 -5.24
N LEU A 198 -24.23 5.37 -5.30
CA LEU A 198 -24.95 6.64 -5.13
C LEU A 198 -25.25 7.35 -6.46
N ALA A 199 -24.66 6.88 -7.56
CA ALA A 199 -24.83 7.42 -8.90
C ALA A 199 -25.93 6.65 -9.67
#